data_AF-A0A8H6IXS2-F1
#
_entry.id   AF-A0A8H6IXS2-F1
#
_cell.length_a   1.000
_cell.length_b   1.000
_cell.length_c   1.000
_cell.angle_alpha   90.00
_cell.angle_beta   90.00
_cell.angle_gamma   90.00
#
_symmetry.space_group_name_H-M   'P 1'
#
loop_
_entity.id
_entity.type
_entity.pdbx_description
1 polymer ?
#
loop_
_entity_poly.entity_id
_entity_poly.type
_entity_poly.pdbx_seq_one_letter_code
_entity_poly.pdbx_strand_id
1 'polypeptide(L)'
;FYRQSEPNVQAKERYIDQVVRVLGVLDGILKDREYLVGDKFTYADLSFIPWNRVALGAPFFKDELWDKYDIGSRFPKFVAWHERLSSRPSVKVAYEP
;
A
#
# COMPACT_ATOMS: atom_id res chain seq x y z
N PHE A 1 -16.90 -1.85 23.59
CA PHE A 1 -16.85 -1.70 22.12
C PHE A 1 -18.03 -2.45 21.50
N TYR A 2 -18.91 -1.77 20.78
CA TYR A 2 -20.02 -2.43 20.07
C TYR A 2 -19.52 -2.86 18.69
N ARG A 3 -19.51 -4.16 18.41
CA ARG A 3 -19.16 -4.69 17.09
C ARG A 3 -20.39 -4.57 16.20
N GLN A 4 -20.25 -3.92 15.05
CA GLN A 4 -21.33 -3.83 14.09
C GLN A 4 -21.71 -5.24 13.61
N SER A 5 -23.00 -5.58 13.69
CA SER A 5 -23.51 -6.91 13.35
C SER A 5 -23.50 -7.19 11.85
N GLU A 6 -23.67 -6.14 11.04
CA GLU A 6 -23.72 -6.24 9.59
C GLU A 6 -22.69 -5.32 8.89
N PRO A 7 -22.19 -5.69 7.70
CA PRO A 7 -21.26 -4.87 6.94
C PRO A 7 -21.85 -3.51 6.56
N ASN A 8 -21.15 -2.42 6.90
CA ASN A 8 -21.50 -1.09 6.44
C ASN A 8 -20.84 -0.79 5.08
N VAL A 9 -21.62 -0.85 4.00
CA VAL A 9 -21.13 -0.64 2.63
C VAL A 9 -20.55 0.77 2.43
N GLN A 10 -21.25 1.82 2.88
CA GLN A 10 -20.77 3.20 2.75
C GLN A 10 -19.44 3.43 3.47
N ALA A 11 -19.28 2.85 4.66
CA ALA A 11 -18.03 2.94 5.40
C ALA A 11 -16.89 2.21 4.66
N LYS A 12 -17.15 1.00 4.12
CA LYS A 12 -16.16 0.26 3.33
C LYS A 12 -15.69 1.05 2.12
N GLU A 13 -16.62 1.53 1.29
CA GLU A 13 -16.32 2.31 0.09
C GLU A 13 -15.50 3.56 0.44
N ARG A 14 -15.94 4.31 1.45
CA ARG A 14 -15.20 5.48 1.94
C ARG A 14 -13.75 5.15 2.30
N TYR A 15 -13.51 4.07 3.03
CA TYR A 15 -12.16 3.72 3.46
C TYR A 15 -11.31 3.15 2.31
N ILE A 16 -11.91 2.44 1.36
CA ILE A 16 -11.22 2.05 0.11
C ILE A 16 -10.77 3.28 -0.66
N ASP A 17 -11.64 4.27 -0.84
CA ASP A 17 -11.29 5.53 -1.49
C ASP A 17 -10.17 6.27 -0.75
N GLN A 18 -10.15 6.21 0.59
CA GLN A 18 -9.03 6.77 1.36
C GLN A 18 -7.72 6.02 1.13
N VAL A 19 -7.74 4.69 1.00
CA VAL A 19 -6.54 3.91 0.64
C VAL A 19 -6.05 4.35 -0.73
N VAL A 20 -6.92 4.41 -1.75
CA VAL A 20 -6.57 4.89 -3.10
C VAL A 20 -5.94 6.28 -3.05
N ARG A 21 -6.51 7.21 -2.26
CA ARG A 21 -5.96 8.55 -2.08
C ARG A 21 -4.55 8.53 -1.47
N VAL A 22 -4.32 7.70 -0.45
CA VAL A 22 -2.98 7.55 0.17
C VAL A 22 -1.97 7.00 -0.83
N LEU A 23 -2.34 6.00 -1.63
CA LEU A 23 -1.48 5.46 -2.68
C LEU A 23 -1.09 6.54 -3.71
N GLY A 24 -2.03 7.39 -4.11
CA GLY A 24 -1.74 8.52 -4.99
C GLY A 24 -0.81 9.57 -4.37
N VAL A 25 -0.91 9.82 -3.06
CA VAL A 25 0.04 10.70 -2.36
C VAL A 25 1.45 10.10 -2.37
N LEU A 26 1.59 8.80 -2.09
CA LEU A 26 2.87 8.11 -2.12
C LEU A 26 3.48 8.15 -3.52
N ASP A 27 2.70 7.80 -4.55
CA ASP A 27 3.13 7.84 -5.94
C ASP A 27 3.62 9.23 -6.36
N GLY A 28 2.88 10.28 -5.98
CA GLY A 28 3.26 11.67 -6.23
C GLY A 28 4.58 12.08 -5.55
N ILE A 29 4.80 11.66 -4.30
CA ILE A 29 6.07 11.90 -3.59
C ILE A 29 7.24 11.18 -4.28
N LEU A 30 6.99 9.93 -4.73
CA LEU A 30 7.97 9.04 -5.36
C LEU A 30 8.18 9.33 -6.86
N LYS A 31 7.50 10.32 -7.42
CA LYS A 31 7.64 10.72 -8.83
C LYS A 31 9.09 11.10 -9.15
N ASP A 32 9.70 11.91 -8.28
CA ASP A 32 11.04 12.48 -8.46
C ASP A 32 12.00 12.07 -7.33
N ARG A 33 11.64 11.04 -6.55
CA ARG A 33 12.41 10.56 -5.38
C ARG A 33 12.46 9.04 -5.36
N GLU A 34 13.58 8.49 -4.91
CA GLU A 34 13.72 7.03 -4.77
C GLU A 34 13.03 6.50 -3.50
N TYR A 35 13.05 7.29 -2.44
CA TYR A 35 12.51 6.99 -1.12
C TYR A 35 11.71 8.17 -0.56
N LEU A 36 11.00 7.95 0.55
CA LEU A 36 10.15 8.99 1.15
C LEU A 36 10.96 10.18 1.67
N VAL A 37 12.23 9.96 2.05
CA VAL A 37 13.17 10.98 2.53
C VAL A 37 14.26 11.24 1.47
N GLY A 38 13.85 11.42 0.21
CA GLY A 38 14.73 11.77 -0.90
C GLY A 38 15.44 10.56 -1.49
N ASP A 39 16.76 10.56 -1.44
CA ASP A 39 17.65 9.50 -1.94
C ASP A 39 18.02 8.48 -0.86
N LYS A 40 17.53 8.66 0.37
CA LYS A 40 17.87 7.79 1.51
C LYS A 40 16.70 6.91 1.90
N PHE A 41 16.97 5.60 1.91
CA PHE A 41 16.12 4.63 2.58
C PHE A 41 16.16 4.84 4.09
N THR A 42 14.99 4.99 4.72
CA THR A 42 14.88 5.23 6.16
C THR A 42 13.77 4.39 6.80
N TYR A 43 13.62 4.52 8.12
CA TYR A 43 12.49 3.95 8.84
C TYR A 43 11.13 4.38 8.26
N ALA A 44 11.03 5.60 7.70
CA ALA A 44 9.80 6.09 7.07
C ALA A 44 9.35 5.18 5.93
N ASP A 45 10.27 4.59 5.16
CA ASP A 45 9.94 3.63 4.12
C ASP A 45 9.50 2.29 4.70
N LEU A 46 10.25 1.78 5.69
CA LEU A 46 9.97 0.50 6.34
C LEU A 46 8.60 0.45 7.02
N SER A 47 8.14 1.55 7.60
CA SER A 47 6.86 1.59 8.32
C SER A 47 5.64 1.26 7.43
N PHE A 48 5.78 1.36 6.11
CA PHE A 48 4.70 1.02 5.17
C PHE A 48 4.70 -0.45 4.74
N ILE A 49 5.76 -1.22 4.96
CA ILE A 49 5.84 -2.62 4.52
C ILE A 49 4.67 -3.48 5.02
N PRO A 50 4.32 -3.49 6.33
CA PRO A 50 3.22 -4.32 6.81
C PRO A 50 1.88 -3.96 6.15
N TRP A 51 1.61 -2.66 6.00
CA TRP A 51 0.37 -2.15 5.43
C TRP A 51 0.26 -2.40 3.93
N ASN A 52 1.35 -2.17 3.19
CA ASN A 52 1.38 -2.45 1.76
C ASN A 52 1.18 -3.95 1.51
N ARG A 53 1.82 -4.84 2.28
CA ARG A 53 1.60 -6.28 2.12
C ARG A 53 0.14 -6.69 2.30
N VAL A 54 -0.59 -6.06 3.22
CA VAL A 54 -2.04 -6.30 3.37
C VAL A 54 -2.81 -5.72 2.18
N ALA A 55 -2.54 -4.48 1.80
CA ALA A 55 -3.22 -3.82 0.69
C ALA A 55 -2.98 -4.51 -0.67
N LEU A 56 -1.83 -5.16 -0.84
CA LEU A 56 -1.39 -5.83 -2.07
C LEU A 56 -1.69 -7.32 -2.11
N GLY A 57 -1.60 -8.00 -0.97
CA GLY A 57 -1.61 -9.46 -0.89
C GLY A 57 -2.91 -10.05 -0.35
N ALA A 58 -3.75 -9.28 0.34
CA ALA A 58 -4.98 -9.82 0.90
C ALA A 58 -6.06 -9.97 -0.21
N PRO A 59 -6.71 -11.14 -0.33
CA PRO A 59 -7.69 -11.40 -1.40
C PRO A 59 -8.83 -10.37 -1.45
N PHE A 60 -9.25 -9.85 -0.29
CA PHE A 60 -10.31 -8.83 -0.20
C PHE A 60 -9.97 -7.53 -0.96
N PHE A 61 -8.69 -7.14 -1.04
CA PHE A 61 -8.29 -5.92 -1.74
C PHE A 61 -8.06 -6.12 -3.24
N LYS A 62 -8.04 -7.35 -3.75
CA LYS A 62 -7.79 -7.60 -5.17
C LYS A 62 -8.87 -6.94 -6.03
N ASP A 63 -10.11 -7.37 -5.86
CA ASP A 63 -11.20 -6.91 -6.73
C ASP A 63 -11.63 -5.47 -6.33
N GLU A 64 -11.73 -5.20 -5.03
CA GLU A 64 -12.28 -3.93 -4.53
C GLU A 64 -11.31 -2.74 -4.59
N LEU A 65 -10.00 -2.99 -4.68
CA LEU A 65 -8.96 -1.94 -4.72
C LEU A 65 -8.08 -2.05 -5.97
N TRP A 66 -7.41 -3.17 -6.19
CA TRP A 66 -6.42 -3.32 -7.28
C TRP A 66 -7.05 -3.23 -8.66
N ASP A 67 -8.00 -4.11 -8.93
CA ASP A 67 -8.60 -4.24 -10.25
C ASP A 67 -9.57 -3.07 -10.50
N LYS A 68 -10.39 -2.70 -9.51
CA LYS A 68 -11.36 -1.60 -9.62
C LYS A 68 -10.71 -0.24 -9.92
N TYR A 69 -9.55 0.06 -9.33
CA TYR A 69 -8.88 1.36 -9.50
C TYR A 69 -7.63 1.30 -10.38
N ASP A 70 -7.34 0.14 -10.99
CA ASP A 70 -6.17 -0.14 -11.81
C ASP A 70 -4.86 0.35 -11.15
N ILE A 71 -4.66 -0.01 -9.89
CA ILE A 71 -3.58 0.56 -9.06
C ILE A 71 -2.20 0.31 -9.68
N GLY A 72 -2.00 -0.86 -10.29
CA GLY A 72 -0.74 -1.24 -10.94
C GLY A 72 -0.30 -0.24 -11.99
N SER A 73 -1.22 0.15 -12.88
CA SER A 73 -0.94 1.10 -13.96
C SER A 73 -1.05 2.55 -13.50
N ARG A 74 -1.97 2.83 -12.57
CA ARG A 74 -2.29 4.18 -12.10
C ARG A 74 -1.21 4.75 -11.17
N PHE A 75 -0.57 3.93 -10.35
CA PHE A 75 0.44 4.35 -9.37
C PHE A 75 1.76 3.56 -9.52
N PRO A 76 2.42 3.66 -10.68
CA PRO A 76 3.58 2.82 -11.01
C PRO A 76 4.81 3.15 -10.14
N LYS A 77 4.94 4.37 -9.63
CA LYS A 77 6.07 4.76 -8.76
C LYS A 77 5.91 4.18 -7.37
N PHE A 78 4.68 4.17 -6.85
CA PHE A 78 4.35 3.46 -5.62
C PHE A 78 4.65 1.96 -5.74
N VAL A 79 4.21 1.31 -6.82
CA VAL A 79 4.44 -0.13 -7.05
C VAL A 79 5.93 -0.44 -7.08
N ALA A 80 6.71 0.29 -7.90
CA ALA A 80 8.15 0.09 -8.01
C ALA A 80 8.88 0.33 -6.67
N TRP A 81 8.46 1.32 -5.88
CA TRP A 81 9.00 1.54 -4.55
C TRP A 81 8.67 0.38 -3.62
N HIS A 82 7.42 -0.11 -3.59
CA HIS A 82 7.06 -1.25 -2.77
C HIS A 82 7.87 -2.50 -3.12
N GLU A 83 8.03 -2.82 -4.41
CA GLU A 83 8.82 -3.97 -4.87
C GLU A 83 10.29 -3.85 -4.42
N ARG A 84 10.86 -2.65 -4.50
CA ARG A 84 12.21 -2.35 -4.02
C ARG A 84 12.33 -2.62 -2.52
N LEU A 85 11.37 -2.18 -1.72
CA LEU A 85 11.36 -2.40 -0.27
C LEU A 85 11.17 -3.88 0.09
N SER A 86 10.24 -4.57 -0.56
CA SER A 86 9.96 -6.00 -0.36
C SER A 86 11.10 -6.91 -0.80
N SER A 87 11.93 -6.45 -1.74
CA SER A 87 13.10 -7.19 -2.22
C SER A 87 14.28 -7.19 -1.25
N ARG A 88 14.26 -6.33 -0.22
CA ARG A 88 15.36 -6.19 0.73
C ARG A 88 15.53 -7.48 1.56
N PRO A 89 16.77 -7.96 1.79
CA PRO A 89 17.01 -9.19 2.56
C PRO A 89 16.35 -9.18 3.94
N SER A 90 16.46 -8.08 4.68
CA SER A 90 15.85 -7.97 6.02
C SER A 90 14.32 -8.05 6.00
N VAL A 91 13.68 -7.54 4.95
CA VAL A 91 12.22 -7.59 4.78
C VAL A 91 11.76 -8.97 4.30
N LYS A 92 12.59 -9.68 3.55
CA LYS A 92 12.34 -11.09 3.20
C LYS A 92 12.40 -11.96 4.45
N VAL A 93 13.51 -11.92 5.19
CA VAL A 93 13.70 -12.70 6.42
C VAL A 93 12.58 -12.46 7.44
N ALA A 94 12.14 -11.21 7.63
CA ALA A 94 11.09 -10.89 8.60
C ALA A 94 9.69 -11.45 8.23
N TYR A 95 9.50 -11.90 6.99
CA TYR A 95 8.23 -12.42 6.49
C TYR A 95 8.40 -13.76 5.76
N GLU A 96 9.55 -14.39 5.90
CA GLU A 96 9.71 -15.80 5.57
C GLU A 96 8.84 -16.62 6.55
N PRO A 97 8.13 -17.65 6.07
CA PRO A 97 7.26 -18.47 6.89
C PRO A 97 7.99 -19.31 7.94
#